data_AF-A0A7Y1ACT6-F1
#
_entry.id   AF-A0A7Y1ACT6-F1
#
_cell.length_a   1.000
_cell.length_b   1.000
_cell.length_c   1.000
_cell.angle_alpha   90.00
_cell.angle_beta   90.00
_cell.angle_gamma   90.00
#
_symmetry.space_group_name_H-M   'P 1'
#
loop_
_entity.id
_entity.type
_entity.pdbx_description
1 polymer ?
#
loop_
_entity_poly.entity_id
_entity_poly.type
_entity_poly.pdbx_seq_one_letter_code
_entity_poly.pdbx_strand_id
1 'polypeptide(L)'
;MKDIDKSPDQASGDLEEGMKRILAAVTEYGPALCRGYEGVPETAENIQSAFAEHGFSLSLGQAEEVYAFYSQSKWASWLSGGCPTLADAKQMLIEFTTDILTGENHAEL
;
A
#
# COMPACT_ATOMS: atom_id res chain seq x y z
N MET A 1 -17.99 14.84 14.15
CA MET A 1 -17.11 15.13 13.00
C MET A 1 -18.00 15.24 11.78
N LYS A 2 -17.82 16.25 10.91
CA LYS A 2 -18.44 16.21 9.57
C LYS A 2 -17.58 15.30 8.73
N ASP A 3 -18.14 14.19 8.26
CA ASP A 3 -17.61 13.47 7.11
C ASP A 3 -17.66 14.46 5.93
N ILE A 4 -16.52 15.10 5.66
CA ILE A 4 -16.37 15.90 4.46
C ILE A 4 -16.24 14.88 3.35
N ASP A 5 -17.33 14.66 2.63
CA ASP A 5 -17.36 13.86 1.40
C ASP A 5 -16.31 14.44 0.45
N LYS A 6 -15.16 13.77 0.34
CA LYS A 6 -14.08 14.17 -0.57
C LYS A 6 -14.60 14.00 -1.99
N SER A 7 -14.39 14.97 -2.86
CA SER A 7 -14.73 14.80 -4.28
C SER A 7 -13.92 13.65 -4.89
N PRO A 8 -14.44 12.95 -5.91
CA PRO A 8 -13.70 11.87 -6.58
C PRO A 8 -12.32 12.30 -7.09
N ASP A 9 -12.19 13.55 -7.56
CA ASP A 9 -10.92 14.11 -8.02
C ASP A 9 -9.91 14.26 -6.88
N GLN A 10 -10.38 14.68 -5.70
CA GLN A 10 -9.52 14.82 -4.53
C GLN A 10 -9.10 13.43 -4.00
N ALA A 11 -10.02 12.46 -3.95
CA ALA A 11 -9.71 11.09 -3.54
C ALA A 11 -8.71 10.42 -4.51
N SER A 12 -8.86 10.66 -5.82
CA SER A 12 -7.91 10.19 -6.84
C SER A 12 -6.52 10.83 -6.68
N GLY A 13 -6.46 12.14 -6.42
CA GLY A 13 -5.20 12.85 -6.18
C GLY A 13 -4.48 12.41 -4.90
N ASP A 14 -5.23 12.21 -3.82
CA ASP A 14 -4.70 11.69 -2.55
C ASP A 14 -4.11 10.28 -2.73
N LEU A 15 -4.82 9.39 -3.43
CA LEU A 15 -4.34 8.03 -3.71
C LEU A 15 -3.02 8.05 -4.51
N GLU A 16 -2.96 8.85 -5.58
CA GLU A 16 -1.73 8.95 -6.40
C GLU A 16 -0.53 9.49 -5.60
N GLU A 17 -0.74 10.51 -4.78
CA GLU A 17 0.30 11.07 -3.90
C GLU A 17 0.77 10.07 -2.85
N GLY A 18 -0.16 9.37 -2.20
CA GLY A 18 0.19 8.33 -1.24
C GLY A 18 0.99 7.20 -1.88
N MET A 19 0.60 6.75 -3.09
CA MET A 19 1.32 5.72 -3.83
C MET A 19 2.76 6.15 -4.18
N LYS A 20 2.98 7.42 -4.52
CA LYS A 20 4.35 7.97 -4.72
C LYS A 20 5.19 7.90 -3.45
N ARG A 21 4.61 8.18 -2.28
CA ARG A 21 5.32 8.10 -0.99
C ARG A 21 5.64 6.66 -0.61
N ILE A 22 4.71 5.73 -0.83
CA ILE A 22 4.96 4.30 -0.66
C ILE A 22 6.16 3.86 -1.51
N LEU A 23 6.18 4.24 -2.79
CA LEU A 23 7.27 3.88 -3.71
C LEU A 23 8.62 4.46 -3.29
N ALA A 24 8.64 5.71 -2.85
CA ALA A 24 9.84 6.35 -2.34
C ALA A 24 10.39 5.58 -1.13
N ALA A 25 9.52 5.27 -0.16
CA ALA A 25 9.92 4.55 1.05
C ALA A 25 10.37 3.11 0.76
N VAL A 26 9.68 2.38 -0.12
CA VAL A 26 10.12 1.03 -0.55
C VAL A 26 11.47 1.07 -1.26
N THR A 27 11.73 2.12 -2.05
CA THR A 27 13.02 2.27 -2.74
C THR A 27 14.14 2.59 -1.77
N GLU A 28 13.88 3.43 -0.77
CA GLU A 28 14.89 3.88 0.20
C GLU A 28 15.18 2.83 1.28
N TYR A 29 14.12 2.24 1.85
CA TYR A 29 14.23 1.39 3.04
C TYR A 29 13.93 -0.08 2.80
N GLY A 30 13.27 -0.45 1.69
CA GLY A 30 12.92 -1.85 1.38
C GLY A 30 14.09 -2.83 1.49
N PRO A 31 15.25 -2.55 0.87
CA PRO A 31 16.42 -3.43 0.97
C PRO A 31 16.92 -3.67 2.41
N ALA A 32 16.70 -2.72 3.32
CA ALA A 32 17.06 -2.84 4.74
C ALA A 32 15.98 -3.54 5.57
N LEU A 33 14.73 -3.49 5.09
CA LEU A 33 13.56 -4.03 5.75
C LEU A 33 13.23 -5.47 5.37
N CYS A 34 14.00 -6.10 4.46
CA CYS A 34 13.99 -7.51 4.04
C CYS A 34 13.80 -8.52 5.21
N ARG A 35 12.58 -8.51 5.76
CA ARG A 35 11.98 -9.46 6.67
C ARG A 35 10.97 -10.19 5.83
N GLY A 36 10.92 -11.51 6.03
CA GLY A 36 10.20 -12.42 5.15
C GLY A 36 8.80 -11.94 4.83
N TYR A 37 8.49 -11.89 3.54
CA TYR A 37 7.15 -11.72 3.03
C TYR A 37 6.23 -12.80 3.62
N GLU A 38 5.17 -12.38 4.32
CA GLU A 38 4.19 -13.27 4.95
C GLU A 38 2.85 -13.31 4.19
N GLY A 39 2.80 -12.73 2.99
CA GLY A 39 1.61 -12.75 2.13
C GLY A 39 1.41 -14.10 1.42
N VAL A 40 0.22 -14.32 0.87
CA VAL A 40 -0.01 -15.41 -0.10
C VAL A 40 0.62 -15.05 -1.45
N PRO A 41 1.03 -16.01 -2.29
CA PRO A 41 1.75 -15.74 -3.56
C PRO A 41 1.11 -14.66 -4.43
N GLU A 42 -0.22 -14.63 -4.50
CA GLU A 42 -1.00 -13.70 -5.33
C GLU A 42 -0.95 -12.25 -4.82
N THR A 43 -0.55 -12.01 -3.57
CA THR A 43 -0.58 -10.66 -2.97
C THR A 43 0.37 -9.70 -3.70
N ALA A 44 1.61 -10.12 -3.95
CA ALA A 44 2.56 -9.30 -4.69
C ALA A 44 2.10 -8.99 -6.12
N GLU A 45 1.54 -9.98 -6.83
CA GLU A 45 1.01 -9.80 -8.18
C GLU A 45 -0.18 -8.84 -8.23
N ASN A 46 -1.09 -8.96 -7.26
CA ASN A 46 -2.26 -8.08 -7.15
C ASN A 46 -1.85 -6.65 -6.80
N ILE A 47 -0.86 -6.47 -5.92
CA ILE A 47 -0.31 -5.14 -5.58
C ILE A 47 0.37 -4.53 -6.82
N GLN A 48 1.21 -5.29 -7.52
CA GLN A 48 1.84 -4.84 -8.76
C GLN A 48 0.77 -4.40 -9.78
N SER A 49 -0.29 -5.18 -9.94
CA SER A 49 -1.39 -4.87 -10.86
C SER A 49 -2.15 -3.61 -10.43
N ALA A 50 -2.40 -3.44 -9.13
CA ALA A 50 -3.06 -2.24 -8.62
C ALA A 50 -2.21 -0.98 -8.87
N PHE A 51 -0.89 -1.03 -8.69
CA PHE A 51 -0.01 0.08 -9.05
C PHE A 51 0.02 0.37 -10.55
N ALA A 52 -0.01 -0.67 -11.38
CA ALA A 52 0.00 -0.53 -12.84
C ALA A 52 -1.23 0.22 -13.38
N GLU A 53 -2.40 0.07 -12.76
CA GLU A 53 -3.60 0.84 -13.13
C GLU A 53 -3.44 2.36 -12.93
N HIS A 54 -2.53 2.76 -12.05
CA HIS A 54 -2.16 4.16 -11.80
C HIS A 54 -0.87 4.58 -12.53
N GLY A 55 -0.37 3.75 -13.46
CA GLY A 55 0.79 4.06 -14.28
C GLY A 55 2.14 3.86 -13.59
N PHE A 56 2.17 3.23 -12.41
CA PHE A 56 3.41 2.91 -11.70
C PHE A 56 3.86 1.49 -12.03
N SER A 57 5.18 1.29 -12.14
CA SER A 57 5.77 -0.03 -12.39
C SER A 57 6.61 -0.47 -11.21
N LEU A 58 6.31 -1.66 -10.68
CA LEU A 58 7.02 -2.29 -9.57
C LEU A 58 7.54 -3.65 -10.02
N SER A 59 8.70 -4.05 -9.52
CA SER A 59 9.09 -5.46 -9.51
C SER A 59 8.25 -6.25 -8.50
N LEU A 60 8.22 -7.59 -8.62
CA LEU A 60 7.55 -8.44 -7.62
C LEU A 60 8.13 -8.22 -6.21
N GLY A 61 9.45 -8.12 -6.07
CA GLY A 61 10.09 -7.84 -4.78
C GLY A 61 9.68 -6.48 -4.20
N GLN A 62 9.54 -5.44 -5.02
CA GLN A 62 9.00 -4.16 -4.53
C GLN A 62 7.54 -4.28 -4.08
N ALA A 63 6.73 -5.10 -4.77
CA ALA A 63 5.34 -5.34 -4.34
C ALA A 63 5.26 -6.14 -3.04
N GLU A 64 6.18 -7.10 -2.82
CA GLU A 64 6.34 -7.79 -1.54
C GLU A 64 6.72 -6.82 -0.42
N GLU A 65 7.66 -5.90 -0.69
CA GLU A 65 8.07 -4.85 0.26
C GLU A 65 6.91 -3.89 0.59
N VAL A 66 6.09 -3.48 -0.40
CA VAL A 66 4.87 -2.69 -0.14
C VAL A 66 3.97 -3.41 0.88
N TYR A 67 3.73 -4.70 0.68
CA TYR A 67 2.91 -5.48 1.61
C TYR A 67 3.57 -5.62 2.98
N ALA A 68 4.89 -5.83 3.03
CA ALA A 68 5.65 -5.94 4.26
C ALA A 68 5.60 -4.64 5.07
N PHE A 69 5.66 -3.48 4.41
CA PHE A 69 5.50 -2.18 5.07
C PHE A 69 4.10 -2.01 5.63
N TYR A 70 3.07 -2.27 4.81
CA TYR A 70 1.69 -2.12 5.24
C TYR A 70 1.34 -3.02 6.43
N SER A 71 1.73 -4.30 6.36
CA SER A 71 1.46 -5.28 7.41
C SER A 71 2.16 -4.96 8.74
N GLN A 72 3.33 -4.30 8.70
CA GLN A 72 4.02 -3.83 9.90
C GLN A 72 3.34 -2.63 10.56
N SER A 73 2.65 -1.80 9.78
CA SER A 73 1.83 -0.68 10.30
C SER A 73 0.59 -1.16 11.06
N LYS A 74 0.33 -2.47 11.11
CA LYS A 74 -0.45 -3.21 12.13
C LYS A 74 -1.94 -2.91 12.33
N TRP A 75 -2.59 -2.12 11.48
CA TRP A 75 -4.04 -1.83 11.63
C TRP A 75 -5.00 -2.69 10.77
N ALA A 76 -4.51 -3.62 9.95
CA ALA A 76 -5.37 -4.49 9.15
C ALA A 76 -5.46 -5.92 9.70
N SER A 77 -6.19 -6.13 10.80
CA SER A 77 -6.49 -7.50 11.28
C SER A 77 -7.25 -8.35 10.23
N TRP A 78 -7.90 -7.70 9.26
CA TRP A 78 -8.59 -8.33 8.13
C TRP A 78 -7.65 -8.89 7.05
N LEU A 79 -6.35 -8.57 7.09
CA LEU A 79 -5.31 -9.09 6.18
C LEU A 79 -4.67 -10.42 6.63
N SER A 80 -5.29 -11.14 7.57
CA SER A 80 -4.85 -12.49 7.95
C SER A 80 -5.00 -13.44 6.74
N GLY A 81 -4.02 -13.42 5.82
CA GLY A 81 -4.07 -14.11 4.52
C GLY A 81 -3.63 -13.29 3.29
N GLY A 82 -3.16 -12.04 3.43
CA GLY A 82 -2.70 -11.24 2.29
C GLY A 82 -3.81 -10.58 1.47
N CYS A 83 -3.48 -10.14 0.26
CA CYS A 83 -4.41 -9.61 -0.75
C CYS A 83 -4.65 -10.67 -1.84
N PRO A 84 -5.53 -11.66 -1.62
CA PRO A 84 -5.73 -12.74 -2.59
C PRO A 84 -6.39 -12.27 -3.89
N THR A 85 -7.04 -11.11 -3.90
CA THR A 85 -7.61 -10.51 -5.11
C THR A 85 -7.07 -9.10 -5.39
N LEU A 86 -7.22 -8.67 -6.64
CA LEU A 86 -6.93 -7.28 -7.05
C LEU A 86 -7.77 -6.25 -6.28
N ALA A 87 -9.01 -6.59 -5.92
CA ALA A 87 -9.86 -5.71 -5.14
C ALA A 87 -9.31 -5.51 -3.72
N ASP A 88 -8.80 -6.57 -3.09
CA ASP A 88 -8.17 -6.50 -1.77
C ASP A 88 -6.90 -5.64 -1.82
N ALA A 89 -6.08 -5.79 -2.87
CA ALA A 89 -4.88 -4.98 -3.05
C ALA A 89 -5.21 -3.49 -3.24
N LYS A 90 -6.26 -3.17 -4.01
CA LYS A 90 -6.72 -1.78 -4.17
C LYS A 90 -7.23 -1.19 -2.86
N GLN A 91 -8.03 -1.95 -2.11
CA GLN A 91 -8.53 -1.52 -0.81
C GLN A 91 -7.39 -1.29 0.17
N MET A 92 -6.42 -2.20 0.20
CA MET A 92 -5.20 -2.06 0.99
C MET A 92 -4.43 -0.79 0.63
N LEU A 93 -4.26 -0.47 -0.65
CA LEU A 93 -3.57 0.76 -1.06
C LEU A 93 -4.34 2.02 -0.64
N ILE A 94 -5.67 2.02 -0.73
CA ILE A 94 -6.49 3.15 -0.26
C ILE A 94 -6.28 3.37 1.25
N GLU A 95 -6.29 2.30 2.04
CA GLU A 95 -6.03 2.37 3.49
C GLU A 95 -4.60 2.85 3.76
N PHE A 96 -3.61 2.22 3.14
CA PHE A 96 -2.20 2.55 3.38
C PHE A 96 -1.87 4.00 2.99
N THR A 97 -2.38 4.46 1.86
CA THR A 97 -2.21 5.86 1.42
C THR A 97 -2.91 6.83 2.36
N THR A 98 -4.10 6.49 2.86
CA THR A 98 -4.79 7.29 3.87
C THR A 98 -3.94 7.41 5.12
N ASP A 99 -3.44 6.30 5.66
CA ASP A 99 -2.60 6.28 6.87
C ASP A 99 -1.34 7.14 6.70
N ILE A 100 -0.70 7.08 5.52
CA ILE A 100 0.49 7.89 5.21
C ILE A 100 0.14 9.39 5.18
N LEU A 101 -0.98 9.75 4.57
CA LEU A 101 -1.37 11.15 4.40
C LEU A 101 -1.92 11.77 5.69
N THR A 102 -2.55 10.98 6.56
CA THR A 102 -3.03 11.43 7.87
C THR A 102 -1.96 11.37 8.96
N GLY A 103 -0.81 10.74 8.68
CA GLY A 103 0.26 10.53 9.65
C GLY A 103 -0.07 9.45 10.69
N GLU A 104 -1.07 8.62 10.42
CA GLU A 104 -1.44 7.45 11.23
C GLU A 104 -0.58 6.23 10.92
N ASN A 105 0.18 6.27 9.83
CA ASN A 105 1.18 5.27 9.55
C ASN A 105 2.33 5.35 10.59
N HIS A 106 2.44 4.30 11.41
CA HIS A 106 3.48 4.16 12.42
C HIS A 106 4.79 3.54 11.91
N ALA A 107 4.85 3.12 10.64
CA ALA A 107 6.12 2.85 10.00
C ALA A 107 6.82 4.19 9.79
N GLU A 108 8.01 4.38 10.37
CA GLU A 108 8.86 5.53 10.05
C GLU A 108 9.22 5.46 8.56
N LEU A 109 8.45 6.15 7.71
CA LEU A 109 8.76 6.42 6.30
C LEU A 109 9.43 7.78 6.16
#